data_AF-A0A9N9RI99-F1
#
_entry.id   AF-A0A9N9RI99-F1
#
_cell.length_a   1.000
_cell.length_b   1.000
_cell.length_c   1.000
_cell.angle_alpha   90.00
_cell.angle_beta   90.00
_cell.angle_gamma   90.00
#
_symmetry.space_group_name_H-M   'P 1'
#
loop_
_entity.id
_entity.type
_entity.pdbx_description
1 polymer ?
#
loop_
_entity_poly.entity_id
_entity_poly.type
_entity_poly.pdbx_seq_one_letter_code
_entity_poly.pdbx_strand_id
1 'polypeptide(L)'
;MKVYFQAILRCEKSTYEKDEYDRLRSNSIVHSSMEIAKEGRIEALTCLWPNIKTVAMQLAVLENLPETINPLDYQHLLPTEHPFQEWFEKKSPIKIKPSVHEHDWCRKEIFRSIWSSNWSEETTPETETASCVSGAADISQWYEKRARQIEERSGLASHSLTLVTLASLGGGVRGLDNAMFHLLTLDTLLYDVNVEGVTLAQLENMTPLDTCALLMQMVTIIYLLNDGFFI
;
A
#
# COMPACT_ATOMS: atom_id res chain seq x y z
N MET A 1 -9.00 4.47 -22.04
CA MET A 1 -7.52 4.55 -21.95
C MET A 1 -6.96 5.96 -22.10
N LYS A 2 -7.29 6.70 -23.17
CA LYS A 2 -6.67 8.00 -23.48
C LYS A 2 -6.82 9.05 -22.36
N VAL A 3 -7.98 9.10 -21.71
CA VAL A 3 -8.24 10.00 -20.58
C VAL A 3 -7.33 9.67 -19.38
N TYR A 4 -7.08 8.39 -19.11
CA TYR A 4 -6.23 7.95 -18.00
C TYR A 4 -4.76 8.26 -18.26
N PHE A 5 -4.25 7.96 -19.45
CA PHE A 5 -2.88 8.31 -19.81
C PHE A 5 -2.65 9.82 -19.72
N GLN A 6 -3.62 10.62 -20.18
CA GLN A 6 -3.55 12.07 -20.05
C GLN A 6 -3.59 12.52 -18.57
N ALA A 7 -4.34 11.84 -17.70
CA ALA A 7 -4.34 12.12 -16.27
C ALA A 7 -2.98 11.79 -15.64
N ILE A 8 -2.38 10.64 -15.98
CA ILE A 8 -1.05 10.22 -15.52
C ILE A 8 0.00 11.27 -15.93
N LEU A 9 0.07 11.64 -17.21
CA LEU A 9 1.00 12.66 -17.70
C LEU A 9 0.86 14.00 -16.97
N ARG A 10 -0.38 14.40 -16.66
CA ARG A 10 -0.64 15.64 -15.92
C ARG A 10 -0.23 15.54 -14.45
N CYS A 11 -0.48 14.40 -13.81
CA CYS A 11 -0.17 14.20 -12.39
C CYS A 11 1.33 14.18 -12.15
N GLU A 12 2.06 13.47 -12.99
CA GLU A 12 3.51 13.28 -12.84
C GLU A 12 4.35 14.33 -13.57
N LYS A 13 3.70 15.25 -14.30
CA LYS A 13 4.37 16.26 -15.14
C LYS A 13 5.34 15.62 -16.15
N SER A 14 4.99 14.43 -16.65
CA SER A 14 5.80 13.66 -17.60
C SER A 14 5.50 14.03 -19.07
N THR A 15 6.43 13.71 -19.97
CA THR A 15 6.25 13.85 -21.42
C THR A 15 5.57 12.62 -22.01
N TYR A 16 4.86 12.80 -23.14
CA TYR A 16 4.22 11.69 -23.84
C TYR A 16 5.25 10.66 -24.31
N GLU A 17 5.14 9.44 -23.78
CA GLU A 17 5.90 8.25 -24.18
C GLU A 17 4.96 7.31 -24.97
N LYS A 18 5.30 7.03 -26.24
CA LYS A 18 4.45 6.19 -27.11
C LYS A 18 4.34 4.77 -26.58
N ASP A 19 5.46 4.18 -26.16
CA ASP A 19 5.49 2.78 -25.74
C ASP A 19 4.73 2.59 -24.43
N GLU A 20 4.75 3.57 -23.52
CA GLU A 20 3.94 3.55 -22.30
C GLU A 20 2.45 3.61 -22.62
N TYR A 21 2.05 4.48 -23.56
CA TYR A 21 0.67 4.55 -24.02
C TYR A 21 0.21 3.25 -24.68
N ASP A 22 1.05 2.65 -25.53
CA ASP A 22 0.74 1.40 -26.23
C ASP A 22 0.65 0.23 -25.24
N ARG A 23 1.55 0.15 -24.24
CA ARG A 23 1.45 -0.83 -23.13
C ARG A 23 0.17 -0.66 -22.33
N LEU A 24 -0.13 0.55 -21.89
CA LEU A 24 -1.36 0.84 -21.14
C LEU A 24 -2.59 0.48 -21.96
N ARG A 25 -2.58 0.76 -23.27
CA ARG A 25 -3.69 0.42 -24.18
C ARG A 25 -3.83 -1.08 -24.40
N SER A 26 -2.75 -1.85 -24.33
CA SER A 26 -2.73 -3.27 -24.67
C SER A 26 -3.04 -4.19 -23.49
N ASN A 27 -2.87 -3.68 -22.26
CA ASN A 27 -3.04 -4.44 -21.02
C ASN A 27 -4.37 -4.15 -20.33
N SER A 28 -4.79 -5.06 -19.44
CA SER A 28 -5.88 -4.79 -18.52
C SER A 28 -5.52 -3.63 -17.58
N ILE A 29 -6.53 -2.95 -17.04
CA ILE A 29 -6.30 -1.85 -16.08
C ILE A 29 -5.62 -2.40 -14.82
N VAL A 30 -6.03 -3.57 -14.34
CA VAL A 30 -5.44 -4.20 -13.15
C VAL A 30 -3.97 -4.53 -13.39
N HIS A 31 -3.64 -5.15 -14.53
CA HIS A 31 -2.26 -5.46 -14.88
C HIS A 31 -1.42 -4.18 -15.00
N SER A 32 -1.94 -3.15 -15.67
CA SER A 32 -1.24 -1.88 -15.80
C SER A 32 -1.00 -1.20 -14.44
N SER A 33 -1.98 -1.28 -13.53
CA SER A 33 -1.83 -0.78 -12.16
C SER A 33 -0.79 -1.57 -11.37
N MET A 34 -0.68 -2.89 -11.56
CA MET A 34 0.38 -3.69 -10.95
C MET A 34 1.76 -3.26 -11.42
N GLU A 35 1.96 -3.04 -12.73
CA GLU A 35 3.25 -2.58 -13.26
C GLU A 35 3.62 -1.18 -12.73
N ILE A 36 2.67 -0.25 -12.70
CA ILE A 36 2.87 1.08 -12.13
C ILE A 36 3.17 1.01 -10.62
N ALA A 37 2.52 0.08 -9.90
CA ALA A 37 2.80 -0.16 -8.49
C ALA A 37 4.24 -0.65 -8.27
N LYS A 38 4.73 -1.59 -9.10
CA LYS A 38 6.13 -2.07 -9.05
C LYS A 38 7.15 -0.94 -9.25
N GLU A 39 6.82 0.02 -10.11
CA GLU A 39 7.64 1.22 -10.34
C GLU A 39 7.58 2.23 -9.18
N GLY A 40 6.70 2.02 -8.19
CA GLY A 40 6.52 2.93 -7.06
C GLY A 40 5.83 4.25 -7.43
N ARG A 41 5.15 4.31 -8.58
CA ARG A 41 4.53 5.52 -9.13
C ARG A 41 3.13 5.75 -8.56
N ILE A 42 3.09 6.23 -7.32
CA ILE A 42 1.83 6.38 -6.55
C ILE A 42 0.84 7.34 -7.24
N GLU A 43 1.33 8.43 -7.83
CA GLU A 43 0.47 9.41 -8.51
C GLU A 43 -0.20 8.83 -9.77
N ALA A 44 0.56 8.10 -10.60
CA ALA A 44 -0.01 7.38 -11.73
C ALA A 44 -1.00 6.30 -11.29
N LEU A 45 -0.66 5.56 -10.22
CA LEU A 45 -1.53 4.53 -9.68
C LEU A 45 -2.86 5.12 -9.19
N THR A 46 -2.81 6.28 -8.55
CA THR A 46 -3.98 7.02 -8.06
C THR A 46 -4.93 7.38 -9.21
N CYS A 47 -4.39 7.71 -10.39
CA CYS A 47 -5.20 8.00 -11.58
C CYS A 47 -5.98 6.76 -12.09
N LEU A 48 -5.43 5.57 -11.91
CA LEU A 48 -6.07 4.31 -12.33
C LEU A 48 -7.00 3.72 -11.26
N TRP A 49 -6.75 4.05 -9.99
CA TRP A 49 -7.42 3.49 -8.81
C TRP A 49 -8.96 3.43 -8.88
N PRO A 50 -9.68 4.46 -9.37
CA PRO A 50 -11.15 4.43 -9.45
C PRO A 50 -11.74 3.29 -10.30
N ASN A 51 -10.91 2.64 -11.12
CA ASN A 51 -11.31 1.56 -12.00
C ASN A 51 -11.05 0.16 -11.41
N ILE A 52 -10.35 0.05 -10.27
CA ILE A 52 -10.12 -1.22 -9.57
C ILE A 52 -11.28 -1.44 -8.60
N LYS A 53 -12.21 -2.33 -8.99
CA LYS A 53 -13.55 -2.41 -8.35
C LYS A 53 -13.63 -3.30 -7.13
N THR A 54 -12.84 -4.36 -7.07
CA THR A 54 -12.92 -5.33 -5.98
C THR A 54 -11.75 -5.14 -5.00
N VAL A 55 -12.01 -5.39 -3.72
CA VAL A 55 -10.95 -5.35 -2.69
C VAL A 55 -9.84 -6.35 -3.03
N ALA A 56 -10.18 -7.55 -3.53
CA ALA A 56 -9.19 -8.53 -3.97
C ALA A 56 -8.22 -7.96 -5.02
N MET A 57 -8.73 -7.27 -6.05
CA MET A 57 -7.88 -6.63 -7.06
C MET A 57 -7.08 -5.46 -6.47
N GLN A 58 -7.66 -4.67 -5.57
CA GLN A 58 -6.96 -3.57 -4.90
C GLN A 58 -5.76 -4.10 -4.09
N LEU A 59 -5.98 -5.13 -3.27
CA LEU A 59 -4.93 -5.77 -2.48
C LEU A 59 -3.85 -6.38 -3.37
N ALA A 60 -4.23 -7.08 -4.45
CA ALA A 60 -3.27 -7.65 -5.40
C ALA A 60 -2.38 -6.58 -6.06
N VAL A 61 -2.94 -5.40 -6.37
CA VAL A 61 -2.15 -4.27 -6.87
C VAL A 61 -1.22 -3.72 -5.80
N LEU A 62 -1.69 -3.56 -4.56
CA LEU A 62 -0.88 -3.04 -3.45
C LEU A 62 0.24 -3.99 -3.01
N GLU A 63 0.10 -5.30 -3.21
CA GLU A 63 1.19 -6.27 -2.98
C GLU A 63 2.42 -6.00 -3.83
N ASN A 64 2.26 -5.30 -4.96
CA ASN A 64 3.34 -5.00 -5.88
C ASN A 64 4.10 -3.69 -5.57
N LEU A 65 3.65 -2.90 -4.59
CA LEU A 65 4.37 -1.70 -4.19
C LEU A 65 5.75 -2.07 -3.59
N PRO A 66 6.82 -1.32 -3.86
CA PRO A 66 8.09 -1.51 -3.16
C PRO A 66 7.94 -1.32 -1.65
N GLU A 67 8.60 -2.19 -0.87
CA GLU A 67 8.57 -2.16 0.60
C GLU A 67 9.17 -0.87 1.19
N THR A 68 9.98 -0.14 0.42
CA THR A 68 10.64 1.10 0.84
C THR A 68 9.76 2.35 0.74
N ILE A 69 8.55 2.25 0.18
CA ILE A 69 7.65 3.40 0.06
C ILE A 69 6.92 3.60 1.38
N ASN A 70 6.86 4.84 1.86
CA ASN A 70 6.16 5.15 3.10
C ASN A 70 4.64 4.93 2.92
N PRO A 71 3.99 4.13 3.78
CA PRO A 71 2.54 3.91 3.72
C PRO A 71 1.69 5.19 3.78
N LEU A 72 2.20 6.29 4.32
CA LEU A 72 1.53 7.58 4.28
C LEU A 72 1.37 8.13 2.85
N ASP A 73 2.29 7.81 1.94
CA ASP A 73 2.28 8.33 0.58
C ASP A 73 1.17 7.67 -0.26
N TYR A 74 0.80 6.43 0.08
CA TYR A 74 -0.25 5.68 -0.60
C TYR A 74 -1.44 5.32 0.30
N GLN A 75 -1.56 5.96 1.46
CA GLN A 75 -2.64 5.70 2.43
C GLN A 75 -4.03 5.86 1.79
N HIS A 76 -4.14 6.72 0.77
CA HIS A 76 -5.40 6.97 0.09
C HIS A 76 -5.83 5.83 -0.87
N LEU A 77 -4.96 4.85 -1.09
CA LEU A 77 -5.25 3.67 -1.90
C LEU A 77 -5.63 2.48 -1.01
N LEU A 78 -5.41 2.56 0.30
CA LEU A 78 -5.60 1.44 1.21
C LEU A 78 -7.08 1.06 1.39
N PRO A 79 -7.44 -0.23 1.22
CA PRO A 79 -8.78 -0.71 1.55
C PRO A 79 -9.04 -0.67 3.06
N THR A 80 -10.21 -0.19 3.45
CA THR A 80 -10.61 -0.04 4.86
C THR A 80 -12.05 -0.49 5.11
N GLU A 81 -12.38 -0.83 6.35
CA GLU A 81 -13.77 -1.12 6.78
C GLU A 81 -14.60 0.17 6.87
N HIS A 82 -13.96 1.26 7.26
CA HIS A 82 -14.53 2.60 7.24
C HIS A 82 -13.75 3.45 6.24
N PRO A 83 -14.39 3.99 5.18
CA PRO A 83 -13.70 4.88 4.28
C PRO A 83 -13.13 6.04 5.09
N PHE A 84 -11.89 6.43 4.84
CA PHE A 84 -11.25 7.61 5.42
C PHE A 84 -11.89 8.92 4.91
N GLN A 85 -13.22 8.97 4.79
CA GLN A 85 -13.98 9.92 3.98
C GLN A 85 -13.71 11.37 4.38
N GLU A 86 -13.50 11.63 5.68
CA GLU A 86 -13.13 12.97 6.18
C GLU A 86 -11.67 13.38 5.88
N TRP A 87 -10.75 12.43 5.77
CA TRP A 87 -9.33 12.70 5.45
C TRP A 87 -9.15 12.93 3.94
N PHE A 88 -9.84 12.15 3.12
CA PHE A 88 -9.73 12.18 1.66
C PHE A 88 -10.36 13.40 1.01
N GLU A 89 -11.52 13.85 1.49
CA GLU A 89 -12.17 15.05 0.96
C GLU A 89 -11.34 16.33 1.20
N LYS A 90 -10.51 16.34 2.25
CA LYS A 90 -9.62 17.47 2.58
C LYS A 90 -8.26 17.43 1.90
N LYS A 91 -7.71 16.25 1.60
CA LYS A 91 -6.30 16.10 1.17
C LYS A 91 -6.06 15.46 -0.20
N SER A 92 -7.09 15.04 -0.95
CA SER A 92 -6.86 14.49 -2.29
C SER A 92 -6.13 15.52 -3.19
N PRO A 93 -4.91 15.23 -3.67
CA PRO A 93 -4.19 16.10 -4.61
C PRO A 93 -4.92 16.18 -5.97
N ILE A 94 -5.79 15.20 -6.23
CA ILE A 94 -6.38 14.94 -7.52
C ILE A 94 -7.88 15.22 -7.44
N LYS A 95 -8.25 16.47 -7.75
CA LYS A 95 -9.64 16.83 -8.10
C LYS A 95 -9.93 16.41 -9.54
N ILE A 96 -9.80 15.13 -9.87
CA ILE A 96 -10.38 14.63 -11.12
C ILE A 96 -11.89 14.66 -10.91
N LYS A 97 -12.57 15.66 -11.49
CA LYS A 97 -14.01 15.56 -11.71
C LYS A 97 -14.25 14.21 -12.38
N PRO A 98 -15.18 13.37 -11.89
CA PRO A 98 -15.57 12.15 -12.59
C PRO A 98 -15.77 12.53 -14.06
N SER A 99 -14.89 12.05 -14.95
CA SER A 99 -15.00 12.47 -16.34
C SER A 99 -16.36 11.97 -16.78
N VAL A 100 -17.26 12.89 -17.12
CA VAL A 100 -18.51 12.53 -17.77
C VAL A 100 -18.09 11.79 -19.03
N HIS A 101 -18.26 10.46 -19.03
CA HIS A 101 -17.71 9.52 -20.01
C HIS A 101 -18.22 9.76 -21.43
N GLU A 102 -19.06 10.78 -21.63
CA GLU A 102 -19.74 11.16 -22.87
C GLU A 102 -18.80 11.50 -24.04
N HIS A 103 -17.51 11.76 -23.81
CA HIS A 103 -16.61 12.26 -24.86
C HIS A 103 -15.47 11.31 -25.27
N ASP A 104 -15.44 10.06 -24.80
CA ASP A 104 -14.45 9.09 -25.29
C ASP A 104 -14.88 8.59 -26.68
N TRP A 105 -14.32 9.19 -27.74
CA TRP A 105 -14.59 8.85 -29.14
C TRP A 105 -14.40 7.35 -29.42
N CYS A 106 -13.51 6.68 -28.68
CA CYS A 106 -13.22 5.25 -28.85
C CYS A 106 -14.35 4.34 -28.33
N ARG A 107 -15.30 4.87 -27.54
CA ARG A 107 -16.45 4.13 -27.00
C ARG A 107 -17.76 4.39 -27.76
N LYS A 108 -17.70 5.13 -28.88
CA LYS A 108 -18.86 5.31 -29.76
C LYS A 108 -19.23 3.97 -30.41
N GLU A 109 -20.54 3.71 -30.50
CA GLU A 109 -21.11 2.45 -31.02
C GLU A 109 -20.55 2.06 -32.40
N ILE A 110 -20.21 3.05 -33.23
CA ILE A 110 -19.62 2.86 -34.57
C ILE A 110 -18.26 2.14 -34.57
N PHE A 111 -17.54 2.10 -33.44
CA PHE A 111 -16.25 1.41 -33.32
C PHE A 111 -16.33 0.09 -32.57
N ARG A 112 -17.52 -0.29 -32.05
CA ARG A 112 -17.70 -1.56 -31.31
C ARG A 112 -17.42 -2.79 -32.16
N SER A 113 -17.74 -2.76 -33.46
CA SER A 113 -17.46 -3.88 -34.38
C SER A 113 -15.97 -4.12 -34.63
N ILE A 114 -15.13 -3.08 -34.47
CA ILE A 114 -13.66 -3.18 -34.55
C ILE A 114 -13.10 -3.75 -33.24
N TRP A 115 -13.79 -3.51 -32.12
CA TRP A 115 -13.39 -3.93 -30.78
C TRP A 115 -13.86 -5.35 -30.42
N SER A 116 -15.02 -5.77 -30.94
CA SER A 116 -15.68 -7.05 -30.64
C SER A 116 -14.93 -8.29 -31.14
N SER A 117 -13.86 -8.12 -31.92
CA SER A 117 -13.09 -9.24 -32.47
C SER A 117 -11.82 -9.58 -31.68
N ASN A 118 -11.41 -8.77 -30.70
CA ASN A 118 -10.25 -9.11 -29.85
C ASN A 118 -10.20 -8.43 -28.48
N TRP A 119 -11.20 -7.62 -28.12
CA TRP A 119 -11.30 -6.96 -26.83
C TRP A 119 -12.69 -7.16 -26.25
N SER A 120 -12.95 -8.36 -25.76
CA SER A 120 -13.99 -8.54 -24.77
C SER A 120 -13.53 -7.83 -23.50
N GLU A 121 -14.34 -6.88 -23.03
CA GLU A 121 -14.24 -6.21 -21.72
C GLU A 121 -14.34 -7.21 -20.54
N GLU A 122 -14.42 -8.51 -20.84
CA GLU A 122 -14.71 -9.66 -19.97
C GLU A 122 -13.78 -10.86 -20.28
N THR A 123 -12.76 -10.72 -21.14
CA THR A 123 -11.82 -11.82 -21.43
C THR A 123 -10.38 -11.36 -21.25
N THR A 124 -10.10 -10.89 -20.05
CA THR A 124 -8.77 -10.92 -19.48
C THR A 124 -8.73 -12.15 -18.55
N PRO A 125 -7.59 -12.86 -18.43
CA PRO A 125 -7.46 -14.05 -17.57
C PRO A 125 -7.50 -13.60 -16.10
N GLU A 126 -8.66 -13.16 -15.64
CA GLU A 126 -8.93 -12.55 -14.35
C GLU A 126 -9.32 -13.59 -13.29
N THR A 127 -9.35 -14.86 -13.68
CA THR A 127 -9.79 -15.98 -12.83
C THR A 127 -8.64 -16.70 -12.13
N GLU A 128 -7.37 -16.45 -12.47
CA GLU A 128 -6.25 -17.26 -11.94
C GLU A 128 -5.38 -16.57 -10.87
N THR A 129 -5.47 -15.26 -10.67
CA THR A 129 -4.68 -14.55 -9.62
C THR A 129 -5.50 -13.83 -8.57
N ALA A 130 -6.81 -13.69 -8.77
CA ALA A 130 -7.71 -13.20 -7.74
C ALA A 130 -8.05 -14.37 -6.79
N SER A 131 -7.10 -14.74 -5.91
CA SER A 131 -7.46 -15.46 -4.69
C SER A 131 -8.62 -14.70 -4.05
N CYS A 132 -9.74 -15.39 -3.85
CA CYS A 132 -11.00 -14.84 -3.38
C CYS A 132 -10.84 -14.22 -1.98
N VAL A 133 -10.47 -12.94 -1.91
CA VAL A 133 -10.56 -12.12 -0.69
C VAL A 133 -12.05 -11.85 -0.48
N SER A 134 -12.67 -12.63 0.41
CA SER A 134 -14.12 -12.73 0.59
C SER A 134 -14.61 -12.17 1.94
N GLY A 135 -13.76 -11.55 2.76
CA GLY A 135 -14.20 -10.92 4.01
C GLY A 135 -13.21 -9.99 4.70
N ALA A 136 -13.69 -9.34 5.77
CA ALA A 136 -12.88 -8.46 6.63
C ALA A 136 -11.65 -9.17 7.25
N ALA A 137 -11.79 -10.48 7.54
CA ALA A 137 -10.69 -11.31 8.02
C ALA A 137 -9.54 -11.44 6.98
N ASP A 138 -9.85 -11.32 5.70
CA ASP A 138 -8.84 -11.40 4.64
C ASP A 138 -8.07 -10.08 4.49
N ILE A 139 -8.70 -8.95 4.85
CA ILE A 139 -8.06 -7.62 4.86
C ILE A 139 -7.05 -7.54 6.01
N SER A 140 -7.43 -7.96 7.22
CA SER A 140 -6.51 -7.94 8.37
C SER A 140 -5.30 -8.86 8.14
N GLN A 141 -5.52 -10.08 7.64
CA GLN A 141 -4.44 -11.01 7.28
C GLN A 141 -3.52 -10.42 6.20
N TRP A 142 -4.08 -9.69 5.22
CA TRP A 142 -3.27 -9.00 4.22
C TRP A 142 -2.38 -7.94 4.86
N TYR A 143 -2.91 -7.11 5.77
CA TYR A 143 -2.12 -6.09 6.47
C TYR A 143 -1.01 -6.70 7.32
N GLU A 144 -1.28 -7.77 8.05
CA GLU A 144 -0.25 -8.49 8.83
C GLU A 144 0.84 -9.08 7.94
N LYS A 145 0.43 -9.81 6.88
CA LYS A 145 1.36 -10.37 5.89
C LYS A 145 2.22 -9.28 5.28
N ARG A 146 1.60 -8.17 4.87
CA ARG A 146 2.29 -7.07 4.19
C ARG A 146 3.25 -6.32 5.10
N ALA A 147 2.85 -6.05 6.35
CA ALA A 147 3.72 -5.44 7.35
C ALA A 147 4.96 -6.31 7.65
N ARG A 148 4.78 -7.63 7.74
CA ARG A 148 5.91 -8.56 7.90
C ARG A 148 6.85 -8.54 6.70
N GLN A 149 6.32 -8.52 5.47
CA GLN A 149 7.14 -8.42 4.25
C GLN A 149 7.95 -7.12 4.20
N ILE A 150 7.34 -5.99 4.57
CA ILE A 150 8.04 -4.70 4.61
C ILE A 150 9.21 -4.77 5.58
N GLU A 151 9.00 -5.25 6.79
CA GLU A 151 10.05 -5.35 7.81
C GLU A 151 11.13 -6.34 7.38
N GLU A 152 10.75 -7.55 6.98
CA GLU A 152 11.68 -8.63 6.62
C GLU A 152 12.59 -8.25 5.44
N ARG A 153 12.04 -7.56 4.43
CA ARG A 153 12.77 -7.29 3.17
C ARG A 153 13.50 -5.95 3.17
N SER A 154 13.07 -4.97 3.97
CA SER A 154 13.65 -3.62 3.96
C SER A 154 14.26 -3.20 5.30
N GLY A 155 13.93 -3.88 6.41
CA GLY A 155 14.30 -3.47 7.77
C GLY A 155 13.55 -2.24 8.28
N LEU A 156 12.57 -1.71 7.54
CA LEU A 156 11.85 -0.49 7.89
C LEU A 156 10.67 -0.79 8.82
N ALA A 157 10.97 -1.07 10.10
CA ALA A 157 9.95 -1.31 11.12
C ALA A 157 8.94 -0.16 11.25
N SER A 158 9.41 1.08 11.08
CA SER A 158 8.55 2.28 11.10
C SER A 158 7.50 2.28 9.98
N HIS A 159 7.85 1.74 8.80
CA HIS A 159 6.91 1.66 7.68
C HIS A 159 5.88 0.57 7.95
N SER A 160 6.32 -0.60 8.43
CA SER A 160 5.41 -1.67 8.84
C SER A 160 4.43 -1.22 9.93
N LEU A 161 4.92 -0.52 10.95
CA LEU A 161 4.08 0.05 12.02
C LEU A 161 3.08 1.05 11.45
N THR A 162 3.54 1.99 10.62
CA THR A 162 2.68 3.00 9.98
C THR A 162 1.53 2.35 9.19
N LEU A 163 1.83 1.30 8.40
CA LEU A 163 0.81 0.58 7.63
C LEU A 163 -0.29 -0.01 8.54
N VAL A 164 0.12 -0.68 9.62
CA VAL A 164 -0.81 -1.32 10.57
C VAL A 164 -1.60 -0.28 11.36
N THR A 165 -0.96 0.82 11.77
CA THR A 165 -1.63 1.93 12.46
C THR A 165 -2.70 2.59 11.58
N LEU A 166 -2.39 2.83 10.30
CA LEU A 166 -3.35 3.37 9.34
C LEU A 166 -4.57 2.43 9.19
N ALA A 167 -4.34 1.13 9.06
CA ALA A 167 -5.41 0.14 8.93
C ALA A 167 -6.28 0.03 10.19
N SER A 168 -5.64 -0.07 11.36
CA SER A 168 -6.33 -0.29 12.64
C SER A 168 -7.06 0.95 13.13
N LEU A 169 -6.33 2.08 13.28
CA LEU A 169 -6.89 3.30 13.87
C LEU A 169 -7.66 4.14 12.84
N GLY A 170 -7.11 4.25 11.63
CA GLY A 170 -7.70 5.08 10.58
C GLY A 170 -8.75 4.36 9.74
N GLY A 171 -8.54 3.06 9.49
CA GLY A 171 -9.40 2.25 8.61
C GLY A 171 -10.40 1.35 9.32
N GLY A 172 -10.34 1.23 10.64
CA GLY A 172 -11.23 0.39 11.45
C GLY A 172 -11.01 -1.12 11.28
N VAL A 173 -9.87 -1.55 10.71
CA VAL A 173 -9.56 -2.97 10.51
C VAL A 173 -9.25 -3.61 11.86
N ARG A 174 -10.04 -4.62 12.23
CA ARG A 174 -9.91 -5.31 13.53
C ARG A 174 -8.92 -6.48 13.48
N GLY A 175 -8.43 -6.89 14.64
CA GLY A 175 -7.56 -8.06 14.79
C GLY A 175 -6.08 -7.81 14.50
N LEU A 176 -5.66 -6.53 14.44
CA LEU A 176 -4.27 -6.13 14.18
C LEU A 176 -3.50 -5.78 15.46
N ASP A 177 -4.11 -5.91 16.64
CA ASP A 177 -3.56 -5.44 17.92
C ASP A 177 -2.22 -6.09 18.26
N ASN A 178 -2.10 -7.40 18.01
CA ASN A 178 -0.87 -8.15 18.28
C ASN A 178 0.27 -7.74 17.33
N ALA A 179 -0.03 -7.58 16.04
CA ALA A 179 0.94 -7.07 15.07
C ALA A 179 1.39 -5.64 15.43
N MET A 180 0.45 -4.77 15.78
CA MET A 180 0.73 -3.40 16.20
C MET A 180 1.60 -3.36 17.46
N PHE A 181 1.34 -4.22 18.45
CA PHE A 181 2.15 -4.32 19.67
C PHE A 181 3.60 -4.71 19.37
N HIS A 182 3.82 -5.78 18.57
CA HIS A 182 5.17 -6.20 18.23
C HIS A 182 5.90 -5.18 17.36
N LEU A 183 5.21 -4.55 16.41
CA LEU A 183 5.79 -3.51 15.55
C LEU A 183 6.16 -2.25 16.34
N LEU A 184 5.31 -1.81 17.27
CA LEU A 184 5.62 -0.69 18.16
C LEU A 184 6.84 -1.01 19.04
N THR A 185 6.89 -2.22 19.57
CA THR A 185 8.04 -2.69 20.36
C THR A 185 9.32 -2.70 19.53
N LEU A 186 9.25 -3.21 18.29
CA LEU A 186 10.38 -3.23 17.37
C LEU A 186 10.85 -1.83 17.00
N ASP A 187 9.93 -0.94 16.67
CA ASP A 187 10.21 0.47 16.32
C ASP A 187 10.93 1.17 17.47
N THR A 188 10.43 1.03 18.70
CA THR A 188 11.10 1.54 19.91
C THR A 188 12.47 0.91 20.11
N LEU A 189 12.61 -0.41 19.96
CA LEU A 189 13.90 -1.08 20.13
C LEU A 189 14.94 -0.58 19.11
N LEU A 190 14.56 -0.44 17.84
CA LEU A 190 15.47 -0.04 16.76
C LEU A 190 15.80 1.45 16.79
N TYR A 191 14.81 2.32 17.02
CA TYR A 191 14.99 3.77 16.81
C TYR A 191 15.14 4.56 18.11
N ASP A 192 14.53 4.13 19.21
CA ASP A 192 14.62 4.83 20.50
C ASP A 192 15.71 4.23 21.39
N VAL A 193 15.77 2.89 21.47
CA VAL A 193 16.73 2.13 22.30
C VAL A 193 18.02 1.82 21.53
N ASN A 194 17.99 1.87 20.20
CA ASN A 194 19.11 1.59 19.31
C ASN A 194 19.71 0.18 19.48
N VAL A 195 18.84 -0.82 19.70
CA VAL A 195 19.21 -2.25 19.74
C VAL A 195 19.27 -2.77 18.30
N GLU A 196 20.47 -3.08 17.84
CA GLU A 196 20.67 -3.59 16.49
C GLU A 196 20.34 -5.08 16.36
N GLY A 197 19.93 -5.51 15.16
CA GLY A 197 19.79 -6.92 14.79
C GLY A 197 18.54 -7.63 15.33
N VAL A 198 17.65 -6.91 16.01
CA VAL A 198 16.32 -7.43 16.40
C VAL A 198 15.38 -7.36 15.21
N THR A 199 14.61 -8.42 14.97
CA THR A 199 13.61 -8.47 13.89
C THR A 199 12.21 -8.72 14.42
N LEU A 200 11.19 -8.42 13.60
CA LEU A 200 9.79 -8.69 13.96
C LEU A 200 9.57 -10.18 14.24
N ALA A 201 10.10 -11.05 13.39
CA ALA A 201 9.97 -12.49 13.54
C ALA A 201 10.58 -13.01 14.85
N GLN A 202 11.66 -12.38 15.34
CA GLN A 202 12.22 -12.73 16.65
C GLN A 202 11.28 -12.30 17.78
N LEU A 203 10.79 -11.05 17.75
CA LEU A 203 9.88 -10.52 18.77
C LEU A 203 8.57 -11.30 18.87
N GLU A 204 7.99 -11.70 17.74
CA GLU A 204 6.77 -12.52 17.71
C GLU A 204 6.94 -13.87 18.44
N ASN A 205 8.18 -14.35 18.59
CA ASN A 205 8.51 -15.60 19.27
C ASN A 205 9.16 -15.41 20.66
N MET A 206 9.35 -14.17 21.11
CA MET A 206 9.94 -13.87 22.41
C MET A 206 8.91 -13.95 23.54
N THR A 207 9.37 -14.33 24.73
CA THR A 207 8.52 -14.23 25.92
C THR A 207 8.40 -12.76 26.34
N PRO A 208 7.31 -12.36 27.01
CA PRO A 208 7.19 -10.99 27.54
C PRO A 208 8.33 -10.58 28.47
N LEU A 209 8.95 -11.55 29.18
CA LEU A 209 10.08 -11.28 30.06
C LEU A 209 11.34 -10.93 29.26
N ASP A 210 11.61 -11.66 28.18
CA ASP A 210 12.76 -11.39 27.30
C ASP A 210 12.60 -10.05 26.58
N THR A 211 11.39 -9.76 26.10
CA THR A 211 11.05 -8.46 25.50
C THR A 211 11.27 -7.31 26.48
N CYS A 212 10.80 -7.46 27.73
CA CYS A 212 11.06 -6.50 28.80
C CYS A 212 12.55 -6.32 29.08
N ALA A 213 13.32 -7.41 29.11
CA ALA A 213 14.77 -7.35 29.34
C ALA A 213 15.50 -6.57 28.24
N LEU A 214 15.11 -6.74 26.96
CA LEU A 214 15.63 -5.96 25.85
C LEU A 214 15.32 -4.46 25.99
N LEU A 215 14.07 -4.11 26.29
CA LEU A 215 13.65 -2.72 26.50
C LEU A 215 14.40 -2.05 27.68
N MET A 216 14.77 -2.84 28.70
CA MET A 216 15.49 -2.34 29.88
C MET A 216 17.00 -2.14 29.67
N GLN A 217 17.60 -2.62 28.57
CA GLN A 217 19.05 -2.48 28.32
C GLN A 217 19.51 -1.00 28.33
N MET A 218 18.65 -0.06 27.93
CA MET A 218 18.97 1.37 27.99
C MET A 218 18.85 2.02 29.36
N VAL A 219 17.97 1.51 30.24
CA VAL A 219 17.81 2.07 31.60
C VAL A 219 19.15 2.02 32.31
N THR A 220 19.89 0.91 32.18
CA THR A 220 21.21 0.75 32.79
C THR A 220 22.24 1.72 32.20
N ILE A 221 22.24 1.99 30.90
CA ILE A 221 23.23 2.88 30.26
C ILE A 221 22.99 4.36 30.61
N ILE A 222 21.73 4.81 30.62
CA ILE A 222 21.38 6.20 30.97
C ILE A 222 21.72 6.49 32.44
N TYR A 223 21.44 5.56 33.37
CA TYR A 223 21.85 5.72 34.77
C TYR A 223 23.37 5.70 34.92
N LEU A 224 24.10 4.79 34.24
CA LEU A 224 25.56 4.76 34.32
C LEU A 224 26.25 6.00 33.74
N LEU A 225 25.67 6.62 32.70
CA LEU A 225 26.18 7.88 32.14
C LEU A 225 25.83 9.10 33.01
N ASN A 226 24.67 9.12 33.67
CA ASN A 226 24.28 10.21 34.57
C ASN A 226 24.91 10.10 35.97
N ASP A 227 25.23 8.90 36.44
CA ASP A 227 25.90 8.67 37.73
C ASP A 227 27.44 8.77 37.63
N GLY A 228 27.99 8.99 36.42
CA GLY A 228 29.41 9.16 36.15
C GLY A 228 30.00 10.55 36.46
N PHE A 229 29.29 11.43 37.15
CA PHE A 229 29.77 12.78 37.54
C PHE A 229 30.00 12.96 39.06
N PHE A 230 30.23 11.87 39.78
CA PHE A 230 30.80 11.89 41.13
C PHE A 230 32.08 11.05 41.18
N ILE A 231 33.21 11.67 40.86
CA ILE A 231 34.54 11.58 41.52
C ILE A 231 35.38 12.75 41.00
#